data_AF-A0A2N2IRW1-F1
#
_entry.id   AF-A0A2N2IRW1-F1
#
_cell.length_a   1.000
_cell.length_b   1.000
_cell.length_c   1.000
_cell.angle_alpha   90.00
_cell.angle_beta   90.00
_cell.angle_gamma   90.00
#
_symmetry.space_group_name_H-M   'P 1'
#
loop_
_entity.id
_entity.type
_entity.pdbx_description
1 polymer ?
#
loop_
_entity_poly.entity_id
_entity_poly.type
_entity_poly.pdbx_seq_one_letter_code
_entity_poly.pdbx_strand_id
1 'polypeptide(L)'
;MTHPMAAQMAQLLVDSDFEELEEIVARWTKDAQTESLRNHYRVFGAKLLQLKRHLASLPEHPSREDLEVALSMMLDFAAQQKGPPS
;
A
#
# COMPACT_ATOMS: atom_id res chain seq x y z
N MET A 1 -13.31 11.22 0.19
CA MET A 1 -13.17 11.18 -1.29
C MET A 1 -12.54 9.85 -1.65
N THR A 2 -12.84 9.25 -2.80
CA THR A 2 -12.11 8.06 -3.25
C THR A 2 -10.70 8.48 -3.66
N HIS A 3 -9.69 7.95 -2.97
CA HIS A 3 -8.29 8.23 -3.31
C HIS A 3 -7.84 7.30 -4.45
N PRO A 4 -7.33 7.83 -5.58
CA PRO A 4 -6.79 6.98 -6.65
C PRO A 4 -5.72 6.02 -6.14
N MET A 5 -4.92 6.45 -5.17
CA MET A 5 -3.92 5.62 -4.51
C MET A 5 -4.53 4.50 -3.66
N ALA A 6 -5.65 4.75 -2.97
CA ALA A 6 -6.33 3.70 -2.21
C ALA A 6 -6.88 2.60 -3.13
N ALA A 7 -7.48 2.99 -4.25
CA ALA A 7 -7.99 2.04 -5.24
C ALA A 7 -6.87 1.15 -5.81
N GLN A 8 -5.73 1.75 -6.15
CA GLN A 8 -4.56 1.00 -6.64
C GLN A 8 -3.98 0.06 -5.58
N MET A 9 -3.88 0.52 -4.33
CA MET A 9 -3.39 -0.31 -3.22
C MET A 9 -4.34 -1.47 -2.91
N ALA A 10 -5.66 -1.22 -2.91
CA ALA A 10 -6.67 -2.25 -2.71
C ALA A 10 -6.61 -3.30 -3.82
N GLN A 11 -6.49 -2.88 -5.08
CA GLN A 11 -6.34 -3.80 -6.21
C GLN A 11 -5.09 -4.67 -6.04
N LEU A 12 -3.94 -4.07 -5.70
CA LEU A 12 -2.69 -4.80 -5.50
C LEU A 12 -2.78 -5.83 -4.36
N LEU A 13 -3.46 -5.49 -3.27
CA LEU A 13 -3.63 -6.38 -2.12
C LEU A 13 -4.59 -7.55 -2.39
N VAL A 14 -5.52 -7.38 -3.33
CA VAL A 14 -6.50 -8.42 -3.69
C VAL A 14 -5.96 -9.31 -4.80
N ASP A 15 -5.39 -8.72 -5.85
CA ASP A 15 -5.02 -9.44 -7.07
C ASP A 15 -3.70 -10.18 -6.96
N SER A 16 -2.76 -9.67 -6.15
CA SER A 16 -1.45 -10.29 -6.00
C SER A 16 -1.45 -11.26 -4.84
N ASP A 17 -0.85 -12.44 -5.03
CA ASP A 17 -0.45 -13.24 -3.88
C ASP A 17 0.75 -12.62 -3.14
N PHE A 18 1.25 -13.31 -2.12
CA PHE A 18 2.34 -12.76 -1.31
C PHE A 18 3.66 -12.70 -2.09
N GLU A 19 3.97 -13.71 -2.91
CA GLU A 19 5.21 -13.80 -3.67
C GLU A 19 5.22 -12.79 -4.81
N GLU A 20 4.12 -12.67 -5.54
CA GLU A 20 3.93 -11.64 -6.58
C GLU A 20 4.08 -10.24 -6.01
N LEU A 21 3.53 -9.99 -4.82
CA LEU A 21 3.66 -8.70 -4.16
C LEU A 21 5.11 -8.40 -3.75
N GLU A 22 5.86 -9.41 -3.29
CA GLU A 22 7.30 -9.27 -3.00
C GLU A 22 8.08 -8.93 -4.27
N GLU A 23 7.80 -9.59 -5.39
CA GLU A 23 8.44 -9.30 -6.68
C GLU A 23 8.14 -7.89 -7.17
N ILE A 24 6.89 -7.43 -7.04
CA ILE A 24 6.50 -6.07 -7.41
C ILE A 24 7.28 -5.04 -6.59
N VAL A 25 7.38 -5.24 -5.27
CA VAL A 25 8.14 -4.35 -4.37
C VAL A 25 9.64 -4.38 -4.67
N ALA A 26 10.19 -5.56 -4.96
CA ALA A 26 11.59 -5.71 -5.35
C ALA A 26 11.88 -4.96 -6.66
N ARG A 27 10.98 -5.07 -7.65
CA ARG A 27 11.07 -4.34 -8.92
C ARG A 27 11.03 -2.82 -8.72
N TRP A 28 10.11 -2.30 -7.92
CA TRP A 28 10.08 -0.86 -7.60
C TRP A 28 11.41 -0.37 -7.01
N THR A 29 11.98 -1.14 -6.10
CA THR A 29 13.28 -0.80 -5.48
C THR A 29 14.43 -0.89 -6.47
N LYS A 30 14.41 -1.88 -7.37
CA LYS A 30 15.43 -2.05 -8.41
C LYS A 30 15.39 -0.92 -9.45
N ASP A 31 14.19 -0.51 -9.85
CA ASP A 31 13.97 0.44 -10.94
C ASP A 31 14.01 1.91 -10.47
N ALA A 32 14.06 2.15 -9.16
CA ALA A 32 14.13 3.49 -8.60
C ALA A 32 15.43 4.22 -8.95
N GLN A 33 15.25 5.40 -9.55
CA GLN A 33 16.34 6.23 -10.10
C GLN A 33 17.23 6.87 -9.02
N THR A 34 16.73 7.01 -7.78
CA THR A 34 17.48 7.64 -6.68
C THR A 34 17.47 6.79 -5.43
N GLU A 35 18.47 6.97 -4.55
CA GLU A 35 18.51 6.27 -3.26
C GLU A 35 17.35 6.67 -2.35
N SER A 36 16.91 7.93 -2.42
CA SER A 36 15.74 8.40 -1.67
C SER A 36 14.47 7.64 -2.10
N LEU A 37 14.24 7.50 -3.42
CA LEU A 37 13.13 6.72 -3.95
C LEU A 37 13.24 5.24 -3.58
N ARG A 38 14.45 4.65 -3.66
CA ARG A 38 14.69 3.26 -3.21
C ARG A 38 14.32 3.06 -1.76
N ASN A 39 14.74 3.96 -0.88
CA ASN A 39 14.40 3.88 0.54
C ASN A 39 12.89 4.04 0.76
N HIS A 40 12.24 4.95 0.03
CA HIS A 40 10.80 5.13 0.09
C HIS A 40 10.05 3.84 -0.30
N TYR A 41 10.39 3.23 -1.43
CA TYR A 41 9.77 1.97 -1.86
C TYR A 41 10.05 0.81 -0.92
N ARG A 42 11.26 0.74 -0.33
CA ARG A 42 11.60 -0.27 0.67
C ARG A 42 10.70 -0.18 1.90
N VAL A 43 10.53 1.03 2.44
CA VAL A 43 9.68 1.26 3.63
C VAL A 43 8.21 1.00 3.30
N PHE A 44 7.73 1.55 2.19
CA PHE A 44 6.34 1.38 1.75
C PHE A 44 6.02 -0.10 1.46
N GLY A 45 6.85 -0.76 0.67
CA GLY A 45 6.69 -2.16 0.31
C GLY A 45 6.72 -3.09 1.52
N ALA A 46 7.60 -2.85 2.50
CA ALA A 46 7.61 -3.62 3.74
C ALA A 46 6.27 -3.53 4.51
N LYS A 47 5.65 -2.34 4.54
CA LYS A 47 4.33 -2.14 5.16
C LYS A 47 3.21 -2.81 4.38
N LEU A 48 3.29 -2.79 3.06
CA LEU A 48 2.31 -3.42 2.18
C LEU A 48 2.34 -4.95 2.32
N LEU A 49 3.55 -5.53 2.39
CA LEU A 49 3.75 -6.96 2.67
C LEU A 49 3.27 -7.35 4.07
N GLN A 50 3.53 -6.51 5.07
CA GLN A 50 3.00 -6.71 6.42
C GLN A 50 1.47 -6.74 6.41
N LEU A 51 0.83 -5.81 5.71
CA LEU A 51 -0.62 -5.76 5.57
C LEU A 51 -1.14 -7.01 4.84
N LYS A 52 -0.53 -7.41 3.71
CA LYS A 52 -0.93 -8.63 2.97
C LYS A 52 -0.88 -9.87 3.85
N ARG A 53 0.20 -10.06 4.63
CA ARG A 53 0.31 -11.18 5.60
C ARG A 53 -0.80 -11.14 6.64
N HIS A 54 -1.12 -9.95 7.16
CA HIS A 54 -2.20 -9.81 8.12
C HIS A 54 -3.56 -10.18 7.49
N LEU A 55 -3.86 -9.65 6.31
CA LEU A 55 -5.10 -9.96 5.58
C LEU A 55 -5.24 -11.45 5.29
N ALA A 56 -4.16 -12.11 4.88
CA ALA A 56 -4.14 -13.55 4.63
C ALA A 56 -4.31 -14.42 5.89
N SER A 57 -4.10 -13.85 7.09
CA SER A 57 -4.34 -14.53 8.37
C SER A 57 -5.77 -14.38 8.88
N LEU A 58 -6.59 -13.55 8.23
CA LEU A 58 -7.98 -13.34 8.64
C LEU A 58 -8.86 -14.54 8.23
N PRO A 59 -9.80 -14.96 9.08
CA PRO A 59 -10.74 -16.02 8.74
C PRO A 59 -11.67 -15.64 7.57
N GLU A 60 -11.91 -14.35 7.39
CA GLU A 60 -12.65 -13.79 6.26
C GLU A 60 -11.83 -12.66 5.64
N HIS A 61 -11.64 -12.73 4.33
CA HIS A 61 -10.87 -11.73 3.61
C HIS A 61 -11.77 -10.53 3.28
N PRO A 62 -11.34 -9.29 3.57
CA PRO A 62 -12.14 -8.12 3.21
C PRO A 62 -12.27 -8.01 1.69
N SER A 63 -13.40 -7.48 1.24
CA SER A 63 -13.59 -7.21 -0.18
C SER A 63 -12.63 -6.11 -0.64
N ARG A 64 -12.42 -6.03 -1.95
CA ARG A 64 -11.64 -4.92 -2.55
C ARG A 64 -12.23 -3.56 -2.17
N GLU A 65 -13.55 -3.45 -2.19
CA GLU A 65 -14.27 -2.21 -1.87
C GLU A 65 -14.05 -1.80 -0.41
N ASP A 66 -14.13 -2.76 0.53
CA ASP A 66 -13.86 -2.50 1.95
C ASP A 66 -12.43 -2.01 2.18
N LEU A 67 -11.46 -2.64 1.50
CA LEU A 67 -10.06 -2.23 1.54
C LEU A 67 -9.86 -0.82 0.97
N GLU A 68 -10.50 -0.52 -0.16
CA GLU A 68 -10.41 0.81 -0.80
C GLU A 68 -10.96 1.92 0.11
N VAL A 69 -12.08 1.66 0.80
CA VAL A 69 -12.68 2.59 1.76
C VAL A 69 -11.75 2.78 2.97
N ALA A 70 -11.27 1.70 3.58
CA ALA A 70 -10.39 1.77 4.75
C ALA A 70 -9.08 2.52 4.42
N LEU A 71 -8.46 2.21 3.28
CA LEU A 71 -7.25 2.87 2.81
C LEU A 71 -7.49 4.35 2.50
N SER A 72 -8.64 4.70 1.92
CA SER A 72 -9.01 6.09 1.67
C SER A 72 -9.10 6.89 2.97
N MET A 73 -9.73 6.33 4.01
CA MET A 73 -9.82 6.97 5.33
C MET A 73 -8.43 7.17 5.97
N MET A 74 -7.55 6.17 5.87
CA MET A 74 -6.18 6.26 6.38
C MET A 74 -5.35 7.33 5.66
N LEU A 75 -5.49 7.43 4.33
CA LEU A 75 -4.81 8.45 3.52
C LEU A 75 -5.33 9.85 3.83
N ASP A 76 -6.66 10.02 3.97
CA ASP A 76 -7.27 11.28 4.40
C ASP A 76 -6.72 11.73 5.76
N PHE A 77 -6.61 10.80 6.71
CA PHE A 77 -6.06 11.08 8.03
C PHE A 77 -4.57 11.46 7.97
N ALA A 78 -3.77 10.74 7.19
CA ALA A 78 -2.34 11.03 7.02
C ALA A 78 -2.10 12.38 6.32
N ALA A 79 -2.94 12.76 5.36
CA ALA A 79 -2.88 14.05 4.68
C ALA A 79 -3.17 15.22 5.65
N GLN A 80 -4.15 15.05 6.55
CA GLN A 80 -4.49 16.04 7.57
C GLN A 80 -3.36 16.24 8.60
N GLN A 81 -2.65 15.18 8.96
CA GLN A 81 -1.51 15.28 9.89
C GLN A 81 -0.30 16.03 9.33
N LYS A 82 -0.14 16.11 8.00
CA LYS A 82 1.00 16.79 7.38
C LYS A 82 0.90 18.33 7.44
N GLY A 83 -0.27 18.90 7.73
CA GLY A 83 -0.50 20.35 7.85
C GLY A 83 -0.17 21.16 6.57
N PRO A 84 -0.68 22.39 6.40
CA PRO A 84 -0.22 23.26 5.33
C PRO A 84 1.26 23.65 5.56
N PRO A 85 2.08 23.81 4.51
CA PRO A 85 3.44 24.32 4.66
C PRO A 85 3.34 25.70 5.32
N SER A 86 4.02 25.85 6.47
CA SER A 86 4.26 27.16 7.10
C SER A 86 5.27 27.95 6.30
#